data_AF-A0A0K0FCN2-F1
#
_entry.id   AF-A0A0K0FCN2-F1
#
_cell.length_a   1.000
_cell.length_b   1.000
_cell.length_c   1.000
_cell.angle_alpha   90.00
_cell.angle_beta   90.00
_cell.angle_gamma   90.00
#
_symmetry.space_group_name_H-M   'P 1'
#
loop_
_entity.id
_entity.type
_entity.pdbx_description
1 polymer ?
#
loop_
_entity_poly.entity_id
_entity_poly.type
_entity_poly.pdbx_seq_one_letter_code
_entity_poly.pdbx_strand_id
1 'polypeptide(L)'
;MVDWFLNFGVEIWQKENILKNSICKEYENSYNSERISKTVIPLDENDLYEFLSNQTSKTFGNKSSDSENFDSKSDDSFEKIYLSEFNETEEIEFSDESCIICIGPLFSETSITLCDCNHNFCSECIRKILYKQIRLEITPLHCPICQTNISIKFLPIIFPLPLISFYIHFQYKKEMKKRGIKTSNCVKCKEIVNIDSVSDYNIVNCQKCNVFWCILCNESPHFPLTCKENFEWKLKFDGESGIIEKTEMIDEKKYIPQKFLKMAKRARDIRFDDQKIYNISRLWRKKMVGNPDKGSFIKSRKTLLFFIEHGFGWLYINNNSEQDHCNKIKTILSESLVELQSLDEAIVNLEKKNFEMRIQKAKQNADIILNEFCKQTSLNR
;
A
#
# COMPACT_ATOMS: atom_id res chain seq x y z
N MET A 1 2.67 -13.96 31.52
CA MET A 1 3.40 -13.13 30.51
C MET A 1 3.11 -13.57 29.07
N VAL A 2 2.63 -14.81 28.85
CA VAL A 2 2.14 -15.32 27.55
C VAL A 2 0.71 -14.83 27.22
N ASP A 3 -0.15 -14.64 28.23
CA ASP A 3 -1.53 -14.14 28.05
C ASP A 3 -1.64 -12.67 27.60
N TRP A 4 -0.57 -11.88 27.76
CA TRP A 4 -0.57 -10.49 27.32
C TRP A 4 -0.36 -10.37 25.80
N PHE A 5 0.49 -11.22 25.20
CA PHE A 5 0.72 -11.23 23.76
C PHE A 5 -0.48 -11.75 22.96
N LEU A 6 -1.21 -12.74 23.49
CA LEU A 6 -2.39 -13.31 22.82
C LEU A 6 -3.59 -12.36 22.89
N ASN A 7 -3.84 -11.69 24.02
CA ASN A 7 -4.95 -10.75 24.14
C ASN A 7 -4.69 -9.42 23.39
N PHE A 8 -3.45 -8.93 23.35
CA PHE A 8 -3.10 -7.75 22.54
C PHE A 8 -3.20 -8.05 21.03
N GLY A 9 -2.83 -9.26 20.60
CA GLY A 9 -2.94 -9.70 19.21
C GLY A 9 -4.38 -9.79 18.70
N VAL A 10 -5.31 -10.30 19.50
CA VAL A 10 -6.72 -10.44 19.12
C VAL A 10 -7.47 -9.10 19.10
N GLU A 11 -7.20 -8.21 20.07
CA GLU A 11 -7.78 -6.86 20.09
C GLU A 11 -7.23 -5.95 18.99
N ILE A 12 -5.94 -6.08 18.65
CA ILE A 12 -5.35 -5.40 17.48
C ILE A 12 -5.95 -5.95 16.20
N TRP A 13 -6.13 -7.27 16.05
CA TRP A 13 -6.67 -7.86 14.83
C TRP A 13 -8.14 -7.48 14.59
N GLN A 14 -8.95 -7.40 15.66
CA GLN A 14 -10.35 -6.94 15.58
C GLN A 14 -10.45 -5.43 15.34
N LYS A 15 -9.64 -4.60 16.01
CA LYS A 15 -9.57 -3.15 15.73
C LYS A 15 -9.02 -2.89 14.33
N GLU A 16 -8.02 -3.64 13.87
CA GLU A 16 -7.49 -3.57 12.51
C GLU A 16 -8.52 -4.00 11.47
N ASN A 17 -9.40 -4.97 11.72
CA ASN A 17 -10.45 -5.35 10.76
C ASN A 17 -11.60 -4.34 10.70
N ILE A 18 -11.98 -3.73 11.82
CA ILE A 18 -12.97 -2.65 11.87
C ILE A 18 -12.37 -1.37 11.23
N LEU A 19 -11.09 -1.08 11.48
CA LEU A 19 -10.36 0.02 10.86
C LEU A 19 -10.04 -0.25 9.38
N LYS A 20 -9.73 -1.49 8.97
CA LYS A 20 -9.52 -1.90 7.56
C LYS A 20 -10.80 -1.70 6.74
N ASN A 21 -11.97 -1.99 7.32
CA ASN A 21 -13.26 -1.78 6.64
C ASN A 21 -13.68 -0.30 6.59
N SER A 22 -13.28 0.52 7.56
CA SER A 22 -13.52 1.97 7.56
C SER A 22 -12.54 2.72 6.63
N ILE A 23 -11.24 2.44 6.76
CA ILE A 23 -10.17 3.03 5.94
C ILE A 23 -10.36 2.66 4.46
N CYS A 24 -10.80 1.44 4.12
CA CYS A 24 -10.96 1.04 2.71
C CYS A 24 -12.00 1.85 1.91
N LYS A 25 -12.90 2.62 2.54
CA LYS A 25 -13.92 3.37 1.78
C LYS A 25 -13.36 4.59 1.08
N GLU A 26 -12.38 5.29 1.65
CA GLU A 26 -11.79 6.49 1.00
C GLU A 26 -10.86 6.14 -0.16
N TYR A 27 -10.37 4.90 -0.21
CA TYR A 27 -9.40 4.44 -1.18
C TYR A 27 -10.13 3.76 -2.33
N GLU A 28 -10.19 4.43 -3.47
CA GLU A 28 -10.86 3.84 -4.62
C GLU A 28 -10.05 2.70 -5.23
N ASN A 29 -10.77 1.64 -5.58
CA ASN A 29 -10.31 0.72 -6.59
C ASN A 29 -10.68 1.32 -7.96
N SER A 30 -9.69 1.42 -8.85
CA SER A 30 -9.81 1.83 -10.27
C SER A 30 -10.10 3.31 -10.57
N TYR A 31 -9.04 4.05 -10.90
CA TYR A 31 -9.09 5.29 -11.68
C TYR A 31 -8.74 5.03 -13.16
N ASN A 32 -8.79 6.07 -13.99
CA ASN A 32 -8.00 6.13 -15.22
C ASN A 32 -6.51 6.26 -14.83
N SER A 33 -5.92 5.15 -14.41
CA SER A 33 -4.64 5.07 -13.69
C SER A 33 -3.44 5.50 -14.52
N GLU A 34 -3.49 5.29 -15.84
CA GLU A 34 -2.34 5.46 -16.73
C GLU A 34 -1.81 6.90 -16.76
N ARG A 35 -2.66 7.90 -16.48
CA ARG A 35 -2.27 9.32 -16.56
C ARG A 35 -1.90 9.94 -15.23
N ILE A 36 -2.58 9.56 -14.15
CA ILE A 36 -2.46 10.28 -12.87
C ILE A 36 -1.75 9.52 -11.78
N SER A 37 -1.51 8.23 -11.98
CA SER A 37 -0.86 7.38 -11.00
C SER A 37 0.29 6.61 -11.62
N LYS A 38 1.35 6.38 -10.84
CA LYS A 38 2.39 5.43 -11.21
C LYS A 38 2.06 4.06 -10.63
N THR A 39 2.09 3.04 -11.47
CA THR A 39 1.96 1.65 -10.99
C THR A 39 3.22 1.22 -10.27
N VAL A 40 3.03 0.73 -9.05
CA VAL A 40 4.09 0.17 -8.22
C VAL A 40 3.85 -1.31 -8.01
N ILE A 41 4.94 -2.08 -8.07
CA ILE A 41 4.95 -3.53 -7.91
C ILE A 41 5.26 -3.81 -6.43
N PRO A 42 4.31 -4.38 -5.68
CA PRO A 42 4.58 -4.81 -4.32
C PRO A 42 5.46 -6.05 -4.33
N LEU A 43 6.45 -6.04 -3.46
CA LEU A 43 7.35 -7.16 -3.23
C LEU A 43 6.80 -7.96 -2.06
N ASP A 44 6.57 -9.25 -2.29
CA ASP A 44 6.17 -10.17 -1.24
C ASP A 44 7.38 -10.64 -0.41
N GLU A 45 7.11 -11.41 0.65
CA GLU A 45 8.16 -11.87 1.56
C GLU A 45 9.22 -12.75 0.87
N ASN A 46 8.83 -13.50 -0.16
CA ASN A 46 9.77 -14.32 -0.93
C ASN A 46 10.67 -13.45 -1.80
N ASP A 47 10.13 -12.41 -2.45
CA ASP A 47 10.91 -11.44 -3.23
C ASP A 47 11.98 -10.77 -2.36
N LEU A 48 11.61 -10.37 -1.15
CA LEU A 48 12.53 -9.74 -0.19
C LEU A 48 13.62 -10.72 0.25
N TYR A 49 13.23 -11.97 0.56
CA TYR A 49 14.14 -13.02 0.99
C TYR A 49 15.14 -13.40 -0.12
N GLU A 50 14.67 -13.55 -1.35
CA GLU A 50 15.52 -13.85 -2.50
C GLU A 50 16.54 -12.73 -2.74
N PHE A 51 16.09 -11.47 -2.73
CA PHE A 51 16.96 -10.32 -2.89
C PHE A 51 18.08 -10.27 -1.84
N LEU A 52 17.75 -10.50 -0.57
CA LEU A 52 18.71 -10.48 0.53
C LEU A 52 19.65 -11.70 0.51
N SER A 53 19.15 -12.88 0.15
CA SER A 53 19.94 -14.11 0.00
C SER A 53 20.94 -14.06 -1.17
N ASN A 54 20.57 -13.39 -2.27
CA ASN A 54 21.45 -13.25 -3.43
C ASN A 54 22.59 -12.25 -3.17
N GLN A 55 22.41 -11.30 -2.24
CA GLN A 55 23.48 -10.39 -1.84
C GLN A 55 24.53 -11.06 -0.96
N THR A 56 24.13 -11.91 -0.01
CA THR A 56 25.09 -12.67 0.81
C THR A 56 25.96 -13.58 -0.05
N SER A 57 25.38 -14.12 -1.14
CA SER A 57 26.10 -14.94 -2.13
C SER A 57 27.08 -14.13 -2.99
N LYS A 58 26.76 -12.87 -3.36
CA LYS A 58 27.65 -12.00 -4.15
C LYS A 58 28.87 -11.52 -3.36
N THR A 59 28.78 -11.39 -2.04
CA THR A 59 29.96 -11.16 -1.18
C THR A 59 30.90 -12.37 -1.09
N PHE A 60 30.47 -13.55 -1.52
CA PHE A 60 31.24 -14.80 -1.52
C PHE A 60 31.73 -15.24 -2.91
N GLY A 61 31.39 -14.48 -3.98
CA GLY A 61 31.78 -14.77 -5.36
C GLY A 61 33.22 -14.40 -5.70
N ASN A 62 34.19 -14.95 -4.97
CA ASN A 62 35.57 -15.14 -5.41
C ASN A 62 36.13 -16.40 -4.75
N LYS A 63 35.58 -17.55 -5.14
CA LYS A 63 36.32 -18.81 -5.40
C LYS A 63 35.37 -19.92 -5.84
N SER A 64 35.81 -20.56 -6.93
CA SER A 64 35.40 -21.82 -7.57
C SER A 64 33.93 -22.01 -7.95
N SER A 65 33.78 -22.11 -9.27
CA SER A 65 32.80 -22.95 -9.95
C SER A 65 32.72 -24.34 -9.33
N ASP A 66 31.54 -24.94 -9.29
CA ASP A 66 31.21 -25.97 -10.27
C ASP A 66 29.70 -26.18 -10.32
N SER A 67 29.24 -26.33 -11.55
CA SER A 67 27.86 -26.56 -11.93
C SER A 67 27.53 -28.05 -11.83
N GLU A 68 26.48 -28.42 -11.11
CA GLU A 68 25.75 -29.64 -11.43
C GLU A 68 24.24 -29.41 -11.44
N ASN A 69 23.67 -29.72 -12.60
CA ASN A 69 22.25 -29.96 -12.83
C ASN A 69 21.82 -31.17 -12.01
N PHE A 70 20.76 -31.06 -11.22
CA PHE A 70 20.03 -32.24 -10.75
C PHE A 70 18.53 -32.04 -10.94
N ASP A 71 18.04 -32.73 -11.96
CA ASP A 71 16.66 -32.88 -12.38
C ASP A 71 16.08 -34.10 -11.65
N SER A 72 15.03 -33.97 -10.83
CA SER A 72 14.09 -35.08 -10.58
C SER A 72 12.94 -34.70 -9.64
N LYS A 73 11.76 -34.63 -10.25
CA LYS A 73 10.55 -35.42 -9.97
C LYS A 73 10.06 -35.54 -8.51
N SER A 74 8.86 -35.03 -8.35
CA SER A 74 7.85 -35.33 -7.33
C SER A 74 7.68 -36.83 -7.07
N ASP A 75 7.60 -37.20 -5.79
CA ASP A 75 6.73 -38.29 -5.36
C ASP A 75 6.09 -37.92 -4.01
N ASP A 76 4.76 -37.85 -4.04
CA ASP A 76 3.89 -37.68 -2.88
C ASP A 76 3.76 -39.04 -2.17
N SER A 77 4.41 -39.21 -1.02
CA SER A 77 3.96 -40.20 -0.05
C SER A 77 4.21 -39.71 1.38
N PHE A 78 3.16 -39.16 2.00
CA PHE A 78 3.11 -38.95 3.44
C PHE A 78 3.22 -40.32 4.14
N GLU A 79 4.36 -40.59 4.79
CA GLU A 79 4.50 -41.77 5.64
C GLU A 79 3.60 -41.64 6.89
N LYS A 80 2.77 -42.67 7.11
CA LYS A 80 2.00 -42.86 8.34
C LYS A 80 2.95 -43.35 9.43
N ILE A 81 3.20 -42.53 10.45
CA ILE A 81 3.93 -42.94 11.64
C ILE A 81 3.01 -43.82 12.51
N TYR A 82 3.36 -45.09 12.69
CA TYR A 82 2.71 -45.98 13.67
C TYR A 82 3.33 -45.75 15.06
N LEU A 83 2.53 -45.20 15.98
CA LEU A 83 2.85 -44.97 17.40
C LEU A 83 2.89 -46.30 18.19
N SER A 84 3.84 -47.18 17.90
CA SER A 84 4.04 -48.41 18.70
C SER A 84 5.49 -48.87 18.89
N GLU A 85 6.49 -48.04 18.58
CA GLU A 85 7.91 -48.38 18.81
C GLU A 85 8.67 -47.32 19.63
N PHE A 86 8.05 -46.78 20.69
CA PHE A 86 8.81 -46.10 21.74
C PHE A 86 9.01 -47.05 22.92
N ASN A 87 10.07 -47.84 22.85
CA ASN A 87 10.72 -48.47 24.00
C ASN A 87 12.18 -48.79 23.66
N GLU A 88 12.93 -47.77 23.27
CA GLU A 88 14.37 -47.76 23.44
C GLU A 88 14.74 -46.44 24.12
N THR A 89 15.32 -46.55 25.31
CA THR A 89 16.04 -45.47 25.97
C THR A 89 17.19 -45.06 25.05
N GLU A 90 16.97 -44.04 24.23
CA GLU A 90 18.06 -43.37 23.51
C GLU A 90 18.99 -42.75 24.55
N GLU A 91 20.18 -43.35 24.69
CA GLU A 91 21.30 -42.72 25.35
C GLU A 91 21.60 -41.42 24.62
N ILE A 92 21.35 -40.29 25.27
CA ILE A 92 21.71 -38.97 24.77
C ILE A 92 23.24 -38.96 24.60
N GLU A 93 23.71 -39.09 23.37
CA GLU A 93 25.13 -38.90 23.05
C GLU A 93 25.54 -37.49 23.48
N PHE A 94 26.31 -37.40 24.57
CA PHE A 94 26.95 -36.17 25.00
C PHE A 94 28.01 -35.79 23.97
N SER A 95 27.74 -34.82 23.10
CA SER A 95 28.81 -34.09 22.45
C SER A 95 29.50 -33.21 23.49
N ASP A 96 30.82 -33.29 23.63
CA ASP A 96 31.66 -32.45 24.51
C ASP A 96 31.64 -30.94 24.15
N GLU A 97 30.74 -30.51 23.27
CA GLU A 97 30.65 -29.14 22.82
C GLU A 97 29.89 -28.27 23.85
N SER A 98 30.51 -27.15 24.22
CA SER A 98 29.92 -26.16 25.12
C SER A 98 29.61 -24.87 24.37
N CYS A 99 28.55 -24.18 24.81
CA CYS A 99 28.17 -22.89 24.25
C CYS A 99 29.28 -21.88 24.50
N ILE A 100 29.79 -21.24 23.44
CA ILE A 100 30.91 -20.29 23.54
C ILE A 100 30.56 -19.06 24.42
N ILE A 101 29.27 -18.78 24.63
CA ILE A 101 28.79 -17.61 25.40
C ILE A 101 28.57 -17.94 26.88
N CYS A 102 27.81 -19.00 27.20
CA CYS A 102 27.46 -19.33 28.58
C CYS A 102 28.27 -20.49 29.16
N ILE A 103 29.09 -21.17 28.35
CA ILE A 103 29.90 -22.34 28.71
C ILE A 103 29.03 -23.54 29.16
N GLY A 104 27.70 -23.46 28.96
CA GLY A 104 26.78 -24.55 29.22
C GLY A 104 26.90 -25.67 28.17
N PRO A 105 26.50 -26.91 28.51
CA PRO A 105 26.51 -28.02 27.57
C PRO A 105 25.59 -27.73 26.38
N LEU A 106 26.03 -28.11 25.18
CA LEU A 106 25.20 -28.07 23.98
C LEU A 106 24.55 -29.44 23.79
N PHE A 107 23.23 -29.44 23.69
CA PHE A 107 22.48 -30.60 23.24
C PHE A 107 22.25 -30.48 21.73
N SER A 108 22.37 -31.58 21.00
CA SER A 108 22.19 -31.63 19.53
C SER A 108 20.91 -30.90 19.08
N GLU A 109 19.82 -31.03 19.83
CA GLU A 109 18.51 -30.41 19.55
C GLU A 109 18.43 -28.89 19.80
N THR A 110 19.35 -28.31 20.58
CA THR A 110 19.29 -26.90 21.00
C THR A 110 20.53 -26.10 20.63
N SER A 111 21.51 -26.76 20.04
CA SER A 111 22.72 -26.16 19.50
C SER A 111 22.45 -25.53 18.14
N ILE A 112 23.03 -24.36 17.90
CA ILE A 112 22.94 -23.65 16.63
C ILE A 112 24.37 -23.38 16.16
N THR A 113 24.73 -24.04 15.06
CA THR A 113 26.00 -23.86 14.36
C THR A 113 25.79 -22.92 13.18
N LEU A 114 26.49 -21.79 13.15
CA LEU A 114 26.45 -20.88 12.01
C LEU A 114 27.38 -21.39 10.91
N CYS A 115 26.87 -21.91 9.79
CA CYS A 115 27.73 -22.49 8.73
C CYS A 115 28.72 -21.48 8.11
N ASP A 116 28.42 -20.18 8.18
CA ASP A 116 29.29 -19.13 7.63
C ASP A 116 30.58 -18.94 8.44
N CYS A 117 30.61 -19.36 9.71
CA CYS A 117 31.77 -19.16 10.59
C CYS A 117 32.03 -20.27 11.62
N ASN A 118 31.28 -21.36 11.57
CA ASN A 118 31.36 -22.55 12.41
C ASN A 118 31.42 -22.28 13.94
N HIS A 119 30.82 -21.18 14.39
CA HIS A 119 30.66 -20.91 15.82
C HIS A 119 29.36 -21.56 16.33
N ASN A 120 29.47 -22.28 17.45
CA ASN A 120 28.37 -23.02 18.07
C ASN A 120 27.83 -22.27 19.29
N PHE A 121 26.51 -22.16 19.37
CA PHE A 121 25.81 -21.45 20.44
C PHE A 121 24.61 -22.27 20.93
N CYS A 122 24.22 -22.11 22.19
CA CYS A 122 22.88 -22.53 22.58
C CYS A 122 21.85 -21.52 22.02
N SER A 123 20.67 -22.02 21.67
CA SER A 123 19.57 -21.25 21.07
C SER A 123 19.23 -19.98 21.86
N GLU A 124 19.21 -20.06 23.20
CA GLU A 124 18.92 -18.92 24.08
C GLU A 124 19.96 -17.80 23.97
N CYS A 125 21.24 -18.14 23.97
CA CYS A 125 22.32 -17.15 23.95
C CYS A 125 22.36 -16.40 22.61
N ILE A 126 22.33 -17.14 21.49
CA ILE A 126 22.37 -16.52 20.17
C ILE A 126 21.11 -15.68 19.91
N ARG A 127 19.92 -16.19 20.27
CA ARG A 127 18.66 -15.45 20.14
C ARG A 127 18.69 -14.15 20.92
N LYS A 128 19.15 -14.16 22.18
CA LYS A 128 19.24 -12.96 23.02
C LYS A 128 20.17 -11.89 22.44
N ILE A 129 21.35 -12.30 21.93
CA ILE A 129 22.31 -11.36 21.37
C ILE A 129 21.82 -10.80 20.03
N LEU A 130 21.35 -11.64 19.13
CA LEU A 130 20.85 -11.19 17.83
C LEU A 130 19.61 -10.31 18.00
N TYR A 131 18.72 -10.62 18.95
CA TYR A 131 17.60 -9.75 19.29
C TYR A 131 18.07 -8.36 19.76
N LYS A 132 19.15 -8.28 20.55
CA LYS A 132 19.76 -7.01 20.94
C LYS A 132 20.29 -6.24 19.73
N GLN A 133 20.91 -6.91 18.75
CA GLN A 133 21.36 -6.27 17.51
C GLN A 133 20.18 -5.68 16.71
N ILE A 134 19.08 -6.41 16.59
CA ILE A 134 17.85 -5.92 15.94
C ILE A 134 17.33 -4.65 16.65
N ARG A 135 17.27 -4.67 17.99
CA ARG A 135 16.85 -3.50 18.79
C ARG A 135 17.77 -2.30 18.66
N LEU A 136 19.04 -2.53 18.37
CA LEU A 136 20.05 -1.50 18.10
C LEU A 136 20.10 -1.10 16.62
N GLU A 137 19.15 -1.57 15.82
CA GLU A 137 19.04 -1.29 14.38
C GLU A 137 20.26 -1.73 13.55
N ILE A 138 21.00 -2.73 14.03
CA ILE A 138 22.19 -3.27 13.36
C ILE A 138 21.73 -4.20 12.22
N THR A 139 22.15 -3.90 10.99
CA THR A 139 21.89 -4.69 9.79
C THR A 139 23.10 -4.66 8.84
N PRO A 140 23.54 -5.81 8.29
CA PRO A 140 23.07 -7.17 8.57
C PRO A 140 23.38 -7.62 10.01
N LEU A 141 22.79 -8.74 10.46
CA LEU A 141 23.14 -9.35 11.74
C LEU A 141 24.53 -9.97 11.68
N HIS A 142 25.26 -9.91 12.79
CA HIS A 142 26.64 -10.36 12.89
C HIS A 142 26.82 -11.44 13.95
N CYS A 143 27.70 -12.40 13.67
CA CYS A 143 28.17 -13.36 14.66
C CYS A 143 28.80 -12.62 15.85
N PRO A 144 28.45 -12.95 17.11
CA PRO A 144 28.97 -12.25 18.28
C PRO A 144 30.48 -12.39 18.48
N ILE A 145 31.09 -13.43 17.90
CA ILE A 145 32.52 -13.75 18.09
C ILE A 145 33.37 -13.13 16.99
N CYS A 146 33.09 -13.47 15.73
CA CYS A 146 33.92 -13.08 14.58
C CYS A 146 33.35 -11.93 13.75
N GLN A 147 32.16 -11.42 14.08
CA GLN A 147 31.46 -10.35 13.33
C GLN A 147 31.09 -10.69 11.88
N THR A 148 31.27 -11.94 11.44
CA THR A 148 30.78 -12.41 10.12
C THR A 148 29.27 -12.22 10.02
N ASN A 149 28.80 -11.78 8.84
CA ASN A 149 27.37 -11.62 8.56
C ASN A 149 26.66 -12.97 8.69
N ILE A 150 25.55 -12.98 9.42
CA ILE A 150 24.69 -14.16 9.53
C ILE A 150 23.74 -14.16 8.34
N SER A 151 23.77 -15.23 7.55
CA SER A 151 22.81 -15.43 6.47
C SER A 151 21.38 -15.47 6.99
N ILE A 152 20.46 -14.81 6.28
CA ILE A 152 19.04 -14.77 6.65
C ILE A 152 18.39 -16.17 6.67
N LYS A 153 19.02 -17.15 5.99
CA LYS A 153 18.60 -18.56 5.95
C LYS A 153 18.61 -19.23 7.33
N PHE A 154 19.41 -18.72 8.27
CA PHE A 154 19.50 -19.26 9.64
C PHE A 154 18.46 -18.68 10.60
N LEU A 155 17.78 -17.60 10.23
CA LEU A 155 16.82 -16.94 11.11
C LEU A 155 15.62 -17.81 11.51
N PRO A 156 15.06 -18.69 10.64
CA PRO A 156 14.02 -19.66 11.01
C PRO A 156 14.36 -20.57 12.19
N ILE A 157 15.65 -20.89 12.38
CA ILE A 157 16.11 -21.76 13.47
C ILE A 157 16.30 -20.96 14.77
N ILE A 158 16.51 -19.64 14.66
CA ILE A 158 16.85 -18.77 15.80
C ILE A 158 15.63 -18.02 16.34
N PHE A 159 14.73 -17.59 15.47
CA PHE A 159 13.65 -16.66 15.79
C PHE A 159 12.27 -17.20 15.41
N PRO A 160 11.21 -16.75 16.10
CA PRO A 160 9.85 -17.01 15.64
C PRO A 160 9.55 -16.23 14.35
N LEU A 161 8.69 -16.81 13.49
CA LEU A 161 8.32 -16.25 12.18
C LEU A 161 7.99 -14.74 12.18
N PRO A 162 7.21 -14.18 13.13
CA PRO A 162 6.91 -12.74 13.12
C PRO A 162 8.14 -11.85 13.22
N LEU A 163 9.16 -12.28 13.97
CA LEU A 163 10.40 -11.53 14.13
C LEU A 163 11.30 -11.65 12.89
N ILE A 164 11.27 -12.80 12.22
CA ILE A 164 11.96 -13.01 10.95
C ILE A 164 11.38 -12.10 9.88
N SER A 165 10.06 -12.10 9.72
CA SER A 165 9.36 -11.27 8.76
C SER A 165 9.68 -9.79 8.98
N PHE A 166 9.59 -9.34 10.24
CA PHE A 166 9.99 -7.99 10.63
C PHE A 166 11.44 -7.67 10.23
N TYR A 167 12.38 -8.56 10.54
CA TYR A 167 13.80 -8.36 10.26
C TYR A 167 14.08 -8.31 8.75
N ILE A 168 13.50 -9.20 7.95
CA ILE A 168 13.62 -9.20 6.48
C ILE A 168 13.18 -7.86 5.91
N HIS A 169 12.00 -7.37 6.32
CA HIS A 169 11.49 -6.06 5.91
C HIS A 169 12.41 -4.92 6.34
N PHE A 170 12.92 -4.98 7.58
CA PHE A 170 13.80 -3.97 8.14
C PHE A 170 15.14 -3.88 7.41
N GLN A 171 15.81 -5.03 7.21
CA GLN A 171 17.07 -5.12 6.48
C GLN A 171 16.89 -4.65 5.03
N TYR A 172 15.84 -5.09 4.34
CA TYR A 172 15.56 -4.68 2.97
C TYR A 172 15.42 -3.15 2.85
N LYS A 173 14.64 -2.52 3.74
CA LYS A 173 14.47 -1.05 3.76
C LYS A 173 15.79 -0.31 3.98
N LYS A 174 16.65 -0.80 4.88
CA LYS A 174 17.98 -0.22 5.13
C LYS A 174 18.87 -0.33 3.87
N GLU A 175 18.85 -1.48 3.19
CA GLU A 175 19.61 -1.69 1.96
C GLU A 175 19.14 -0.80 0.80
N MET A 176 17.82 -0.67 0.59
CA MET A 176 17.28 0.25 -0.41
C MET A 176 17.66 1.70 -0.12
N LYS A 177 17.59 2.11 1.15
CA LYS A 177 18.02 3.45 1.57
C LYS A 177 19.49 3.71 1.27
N LYS A 178 20.38 2.73 1.50
CA LYS A 178 21.82 2.83 1.15
C LYS A 178 22.02 3.02 -0.36
N ARG A 179 21.17 2.39 -1.19
CA ARG A 179 21.18 2.52 -2.65
C ARG A 179 20.47 3.77 -3.18
N GLY A 180 19.94 4.63 -2.30
CA GLY A 180 19.16 5.82 -2.69
C GLY A 180 17.77 5.50 -3.25
N ILE A 181 17.32 4.24 -3.17
CA ILE A 181 15.99 3.81 -3.63
C ILE A 181 14.98 4.13 -2.53
N LYS A 182 13.94 4.89 -2.86
CA LYS A 182 12.84 5.18 -1.93
C LYS A 182 11.92 3.98 -1.86
N THR A 183 11.56 3.58 -0.65
CA THR A 183 10.58 2.52 -0.40
C THR A 183 9.36 3.09 0.32
N SER A 184 8.18 2.57 0.02
CA SER A 184 6.97 2.78 0.84
C SER A 184 6.26 1.44 1.07
N ASN A 185 5.11 1.47 1.72
CA ASN A 185 4.26 0.31 1.93
C ASN A 185 2.90 0.56 1.28
N CYS A 186 2.33 -0.46 0.65
CA CYS A 186 0.96 -0.36 0.17
C CYS A 186 0.00 -0.22 1.37
N VAL A 187 -0.87 0.78 1.32
CA VAL A 187 -1.84 1.07 2.40
C VAL A 187 -2.80 -0.09 2.67
N LYS A 188 -3.10 -0.94 1.67
CA LYS A 188 -4.01 -2.09 1.79
C LYS A 188 -3.29 -3.41 2.06
N CYS A 189 -2.41 -3.85 1.16
CA CYS A 189 -1.74 -5.15 1.31
C CYS A 189 -0.49 -5.11 2.22
N LYS A 190 -0.04 -3.94 2.67
CA LYS A 190 1.10 -3.72 3.58
C LYS A 190 2.48 -4.11 3.05
N GLU A 191 2.55 -4.84 1.94
CA GLU A 191 3.78 -5.14 1.20
C GLU A 191 4.62 -3.90 0.88
N ILE A 192 5.94 -4.09 0.81
CA ILE A 192 6.90 -3.05 0.43
C ILE A 192 6.81 -2.77 -1.07
N VAL A 193 6.91 -1.50 -1.45
CA VAL A 193 7.03 -1.06 -2.84
C VAL A 193 8.28 -0.21 -3.00
N ASN A 194 9.01 -0.40 -4.11
CA ASN A 194 10.08 0.50 -4.53
C ASN A 194 9.49 1.64 -5.36
N ILE A 195 10.06 2.84 -5.22
CA ILE A 195 9.61 4.06 -5.90
C ILE A 195 10.79 4.65 -6.68
N ASP A 196 10.85 4.34 -7.97
CA ASP A 196 11.95 4.84 -8.82
C ASP A 196 11.79 6.33 -9.16
N SER A 197 10.55 6.79 -9.20
CA SER A 197 10.16 8.17 -9.47
C SER A 197 8.76 8.40 -8.96
N VAL A 198 8.47 9.63 -8.56
CA VAL A 198 7.14 10.04 -8.13
C VAL A 198 6.40 10.64 -9.33
N SER A 199 5.12 10.34 -9.49
CA SER A 199 4.28 11.00 -10.50
C SER A 199 4.13 12.49 -10.15
N ASP A 200 3.84 13.34 -11.13
CA ASP A 200 3.62 14.78 -10.90
C ASP A 200 2.50 15.05 -9.87
N TYR A 201 1.59 14.09 -9.75
CA TYR A 201 0.42 14.10 -8.88
C TYR A 201 0.65 13.47 -7.51
N ASN A 202 1.82 12.85 -7.28
CA ASN A 202 2.16 12.08 -6.08
C ASN A 202 1.23 10.88 -5.79
N ILE A 203 0.49 10.40 -6.80
CA ILE A 203 -0.41 9.25 -6.67
C ILE A 203 0.31 8.02 -7.23
N VAL A 204 0.21 6.91 -6.50
CA VAL A 204 0.65 5.58 -6.96
C VAL A 204 -0.49 4.58 -6.86
N ASN A 205 -0.43 3.52 -7.66
CA ASN A 205 -1.40 2.42 -7.60
C ASN A 205 -0.67 1.07 -7.44
N CYS A 206 -1.17 0.25 -6.52
CA CYS A 206 -0.59 -1.07 -6.25
C CYS A 206 -1.04 -2.07 -7.31
N GLN A 207 -0.10 -2.74 -7.98
CA GLN A 207 -0.44 -3.74 -9.01
C GLN A 207 -1.20 -4.95 -8.45
N LYS A 208 -0.93 -5.35 -7.20
CA LYS A 208 -1.54 -6.52 -6.53
C LYS A 208 -2.99 -6.25 -6.12
N CYS A 209 -3.23 -5.16 -5.40
CA CYS A 209 -4.55 -4.89 -4.79
C CYS A 209 -5.34 -3.76 -5.45
N ASN A 210 -4.75 -3.10 -6.45
CA ASN A 210 -5.33 -2.00 -7.24
C ASN A 210 -5.87 -0.81 -6.42
N VAL A 211 -5.29 -0.58 -5.25
CA VAL A 211 -5.56 0.60 -4.42
C VAL A 211 -4.60 1.71 -4.78
N PHE A 212 -5.12 2.94 -4.75
CA PHE A 212 -4.41 4.17 -5.05
C PHE A 212 -4.18 4.95 -3.76
N TRP A 213 -3.01 5.56 -3.59
CA TRP A 213 -2.72 6.41 -2.44
C TRP A 213 -1.72 7.52 -2.78
N CYS A 214 -1.66 8.54 -1.93
CA CYS A 214 -0.63 9.55 -2.00
C CYS A 214 0.68 9.02 -1.42
N ILE A 215 1.75 9.02 -2.21
CA ILE A 215 3.04 8.45 -1.80
C ILE A 215 3.76 9.27 -0.72
N LEU A 216 3.37 10.54 -0.54
CA LEU A 216 4.02 11.45 0.40
C LEU A 216 3.46 11.32 1.83
N CYS A 217 2.14 11.14 1.97
CA CYS A 217 1.48 11.05 3.28
C CYS A 217 0.83 9.69 3.57
N ASN A 218 0.84 8.75 2.61
CA ASN A 218 0.16 7.45 2.70
C ASN A 218 -1.36 7.53 2.96
N GLU A 219 -1.98 8.67 2.64
CA GLU A 219 -3.42 8.87 2.70
C GLU A 219 -4.10 8.57 1.35
N SER A 220 -5.43 8.63 1.34
CA SER A 220 -6.24 8.59 0.12
C SER A 220 -5.74 9.63 -0.90
N PRO A 221 -5.76 9.32 -2.22
CA PRO A 221 -5.35 10.28 -3.25
C PRO A 221 -6.10 11.60 -3.06
N HIS A 222 -5.41 12.72 -3.20
CA HIS A 222 -6.01 14.02 -2.87
C HIS A 222 -5.59 15.16 -3.80
N PHE A 223 -4.98 14.85 -4.95
CA PHE A 223 -4.71 15.87 -5.97
C PHE A 223 -6.03 16.58 -6.38
N PRO A 224 -6.07 17.91 -6.51
CA PRO A 224 -4.94 18.85 -6.60
C PRO A 224 -4.45 19.45 -5.27
N LEU A 225 -4.99 19.01 -4.14
CA LEU A 225 -4.53 19.47 -2.83
C LEU A 225 -3.14 18.91 -2.53
N THR A 226 -2.26 19.73 -1.95
CA THR A 226 -1.06 19.25 -1.27
C THR A 226 -1.44 18.42 -0.03
N CYS A 227 -0.50 17.65 0.53
CA CYS A 227 -0.79 16.86 1.74
C CYS A 227 -1.25 17.74 2.92
N LYS A 228 -0.69 18.95 3.04
CA LYS A 228 -1.07 19.93 4.07
C LYS A 228 -2.49 20.44 3.84
N GLU A 229 -2.80 20.90 2.63
CA GLU A 229 -4.13 21.40 2.30
C GLU A 229 -5.18 20.29 2.40
N ASN A 230 -4.85 19.04 2.05
CA ASN A 230 -5.74 17.91 2.22
C ASN A 230 -6.07 17.64 3.68
N PHE A 231 -5.08 17.73 4.57
CA PHE A 231 -5.32 17.62 6.01
C PHE A 231 -6.27 18.72 6.51
N GLU A 232 -6.03 19.97 6.13
CA GLU A 232 -6.90 21.11 6.47
C GLU A 232 -8.32 20.95 5.88
N TRP A 233 -8.40 20.47 4.65
CA TRP A 233 -9.65 20.21 3.95
C TRP A 233 -10.46 19.11 4.64
N LYS A 234 -9.86 17.97 5.01
CA LYS A 234 -10.55 16.89 5.72
C LYS A 234 -11.17 17.38 7.03
N LEU A 235 -10.42 18.14 7.83
CA LEU A 235 -10.94 18.70 9.09
C LEU A 235 -12.21 19.53 8.89
N LYS A 236 -12.23 20.39 7.86
CA LYS A 236 -13.39 21.23 7.54
C LYS A 236 -14.51 20.42 6.91
N PHE A 237 -14.17 19.54 5.98
CA PHE A 237 -15.14 18.72 5.26
C PHE A 237 -15.89 17.79 6.21
N ASP A 238 -15.20 17.09 7.10
CA ASP A 238 -15.81 16.14 8.02
C ASP A 238 -16.57 16.86 9.15
N GLY A 239 -16.06 18.02 9.62
CA GLY A 239 -16.72 18.82 10.65
C GLY A 239 -17.96 19.59 10.16
N GLU A 240 -17.91 20.17 8.96
CA GLU A 240 -19.00 21.01 8.43
C GLU A 240 -20.03 20.20 7.62
N SER A 241 -19.68 19.04 7.07
CA SER A 241 -20.61 18.23 6.24
C SER A 241 -21.86 17.73 6.99
N GLY A 242 -21.81 17.62 8.33
CA GLY A 242 -22.95 17.30 9.18
C GLY A 242 -23.87 18.48 9.51
N ILE A 243 -23.42 19.73 9.32
CA ILE A 243 -24.14 20.96 9.71
C ILE A 243 -24.91 21.58 8.54
N ILE A 244 -24.47 21.32 7.31
CA ILE A 244 -24.96 21.96 6.07
C ILE A 244 -26.47 21.77 5.79
N GLU A 245 -27.13 20.78 6.39
CA GLU A 245 -28.55 20.52 6.15
C GLU A 245 -29.51 21.50 6.83
N LYS A 246 -29.05 22.39 7.71
CA LYS A 246 -29.97 23.15 8.60
C LYS A 246 -29.83 24.67 8.65
N THR A 247 -29.11 25.33 7.74
CA THR A 247 -28.93 26.79 7.89
C THR A 247 -29.02 27.55 6.56
N GLU A 248 -30.06 28.38 6.43
CA GLU A 248 -30.07 29.53 5.53
C GLU A 248 -29.16 30.61 6.14
N MET A 249 -28.08 31.01 5.44
CA MET A 249 -27.09 31.95 5.97
C MET A 249 -27.04 33.26 5.17
N ILE A 250 -26.92 34.37 5.92
CA ILE A 250 -27.08 35.77 5.50
C ILE A 250 -25.72 36.44 5.17
N ASP A 251 -24.58 35.78 5.43
CA ASP A 251 -23.23 36.35 5.23
C ASP A 251 -22.59 35.90 3.90
N GLU A 252 -22.45 36.83 2.95
CA GLU A 252 -21.84 36.60 1.63
C GLU A 252 -20.40 36.06 1.71
N LYS A 253 -19.63 36.42 2.75
CA LYS A 253 -18.24 35.93 2.91
C LYS A 253 -18.17 34.45 3.29
N LYS A 254 -19.21 33.92 3.95
CA LYS A 254 -19.35 32.49 4.27
C LYS A 254 -20.07 31.71 3.18
N TYR A 255 -20.84 32.39 2.33
CA TYR A 255 -21.63 31.77 1.28
C TYR A 255 -20.79 31.05 0.21
N ILE A 256 -19.71 31.67 -0.27
CA ILE A 256 -18.86 31.08 -1.33
C ILE A 256 -18.16 29.80 -0.85
N PRO A 257 -17.45 29.77 0.31
CA PRO A 257 -16.88 28.54 0.86
C PRO A 257 -17.93 27.43 1.04
N GLN A 258 -19.11 27.76 1.56
CA GLN A 258 -20.19 26.78 1.74
C GLN A 258 -20.69 26.21 0.40
N LYS A 259 -20.73 27.01 -0.67
CA LYS A 259 -21.09 26.52 -2.00
C LYS A 259 -20.08 25.51 -2.53
N PHE A 260 -18.77 25.76 -2.36
CA PHE A 260 -17.74 24.81 -2.74
C PHE A 260 -17.82 23.51 -1.94
N LEU A 261 -18.04 23.63 -0.63
CA LEU A 261 -18.21 22.48 0.25
C LEU A 261 -19.42 21.62 -0.15
N LYS A 262 -20.57 22.23 -0.42
CA LYS A 262 -21.77 21.55 -0.93
C LYS A 262 -21.48 20.80 -2.23
N MET A 263 -20.70 21.40 -3.12
CA MET A 263 -20.38 20.78 -4.41
C MET A 263 -19.39 19.63 -4.29
N ALA A 264 -18.38 19.77 -3.45
CA ALA A 264 -17.47 18.66 -3.13
C ALA A 264 -18.21 17.49 -2.47
N LYS A 265 -19.10 17.77 -1.51
CA LYS A 265 -19.94 16.75 -0.86
C LYS A 265 -20.81 16.01 -1.87
N ARG A 266 -21.50 16.76 -2.74
CA ARG A 266 -22.31 16.17 -3.80
C ARG A 266 -21.49 15.26 -4.72
N ALA A 267 -20.28 15.66 -5.10
CA ALA A 267 -19.40 14.83 -5.91
C ALA A 267 -18.97 13.55 -5.17
N ARG A 268 -18.60 13.65 -3.88
CA ARG A 268 -18.26 12.52 -3.02
C ARG A 268 -19.42 11.52 -2.90
N ASP A 269 -20.63 12.02 -2.61
CA ASP A 269 -21.82 11.18 -2.45
C ASP A 269 -22.10 10.38 -3.74
N ILE A 270 -21.98 11.02 -4.91
CA ILE A 270 -22.16 10.35 -6.22
C ILE A 270 -21.05 9.34 -6.53
N ARG A 271 -19.84 9.59 -6.01
CA ARG A 271 -18.65 8.77 -6.21
C ARG A 271 -18.67 7.49 -5.37
N PHE A 272 -19.29 7.54 -4.20
CA PHE A 272 -19.43 6.40 -3.27
C PHE A 272 -20.85 5.82 -3.20
N ASP A 273 -21.77 6.23 -4.08
CA ASP A 273 -23.06 5.58 -4.27
C ASP A 273 -22.91 4.25 -5.03
N ASP A 274 -22.54 3.20 -4.30
CA ASP A 274 -22.30 1.86 -4.84
C ASP A 274 -23.52 1.29 -5.60
N GLN A 275 -24.73 1.58 -5.12
CA GLN A 275 -25.97 1.10 -5.74
C GLN A 275 -26.18 1.77 -7.11
N LYS A 276 -26.00 3.09 -7.19
CA LYS A 276 -26.09 3.83 -8.44
C LYS A 276 -24.98 3.43 -9.41
N ILE A 277 -23.75 3.27 -8.93
CA ILE A 277 -22.62 2.80 -9.75
C ILE A 277 -22.89 1.41 -10.32
N TYR A 278 -23.39 0.48 -9.50
CA TYR A 278 -23.74 -0.86 -9.95
C TYR A 278 -24.82 -0.80 -11.04
N ASN A 279 -25.88 0.00 -10.84
CA ASN A 279 -26.95 0.12 -11.82
C ASN A 279 -26.46 0.73 -13.14
N ILE A 280 -25.72 1.84 -13.09
CA ILE A 280 -25.11 2.49 -14.27
C ILE A 280 -24.19 1.51 -14.98
N SER A 281 -23.29 0.82 -14.26
CA SER A 281 -22.36 -0.15 -14.84
C SER A 281 -23.08 -1.30 -15.54
N ARG A 282 -24.19 -1.79 -14.97
CA ARG A 282 -25.01 -2.84 -15.57
C ARG A 282 -25.70 -2.36 -16.85
N LEU A 283 -26.35 -1.20 -16.83
CA LEU A 283 -27.04 -0.63 -17.99
C LEU A 283 -26.07 -0.25 -19.11
N TRP A 284 -24.94 0.36 -18.75
CA TRP A 284 -23.85 0.69 -19.67
C TRP A 284 -23.36 -0.56 -20.42
N ARG A 285 -23.08 -1.65 -19.68
CA ARG A 285 -22.60 -2.90 -20.27
C ARG A 285 -23.60 -3.55 -21.23
N LYS A 286 -24.90 -3.39 -20.99
CA LYS A 286 -25.98 -3.87 -21.88
C LYS A 286 -26.08 -3.04 -23.16
N LYS A 287 -25.84 -1.72 -23.07
CA LYS A 287 -26.00 -0.80 -24.20
C LYS A 287 -24.78 -0.79 -25.13
N MET A 288 -23.59 -1.02 -24.58
CA MET A 288 -22.31 -0.97 -25.30
C MET A 288 -21.73 -2.35 -25.60
N VAL A 289 -22.56 -3.31 -26.02
CA VAL A 289 -22.07 -4.63 -26.46
C VAL A 289 -21.18 -4.44 -27.70
N GLY A 290 -19.97 -4.99 -27.67
CA GLY A 290 -19.01 -4.89 -28.77
C GLY A 290 -18.17 -3.61 -28.82
N ASN A 291 -18.41 -2.61 -27.96
CA ASN A 291 -17.59 -1.40 -27.92
C ASN A 291 -16.34 -1.62 -27.03
N PRO A 292 -15.12 -1.34 -27.52
CA PRO A 292 -13.88 -1.50 -26.75
C PRO A 292 -13.84 -0.61 -25.48
N ASP A 293 -14.54 0.52 -25.46
CA ASP A 293 -14.57 1.46 -24.33
C ASP A 293 -15.52 1.05 -23.18
N LYS A 294 -16.13 -0.14 -23.26
CA LYS A 294 -17.12 -0.64 -22.28
C LYS A 294 -16.62 -0.60 -20.82
N GLY A 295 -15.33 -0.87 -20.57
CA GLY A 295 -14.72 -0.79 -19.24
C GLY A 295 -14.14 0.59 -18.88
N SER A 296 -13.87 1.43 -19.87
CA SER A 296 -13.19 2.73 -19.73
C SER A 296 -14.11 3.80 -19.13
N PHE A 297 -15.41 3.72 -19.39
CA PHE A 297 -16.38 4.70 -18.90
C PHE A 297 -16.42 4.83 -17.38
N ILE A 298 -16.57 3.70 -16.66
CA ILE A 298 -16.71 3.72 -15.20
C ILE A 298 -15.44 4.29 -14.54
N LYS A 299 -14.26 3.94 -15.06
CA LYS A 299 -12.98 4.52 -14.63
C LYS A 299 -12.93 6.03 -14.87
N SER A 300 -13.34 6.48 -16.07
CA SER A 300 -13.38 7.90 -16.44
C SER A 300 -14.36 8.69 -15.56
N ARG A 301 -15.55 8.15 -15.31
CA ARG A 301 -16.58 8.72 -14.42
C ARG A 301 -16.04 8.92 -13.01
N LYS A 302 -15.43 7.88 -12.41
CA LYS A 302 -14.82 7.97 -11.08
C LYS A 302 -13.72 9.02 -11.00
N THR A 303 -12.83 9.02 -12.01
CA THR A 303 -11.73 9.98 -12.12
C THR A 303 -12.24 11.42 -12.20
N LEU A 304 -13.27 11.69 -13.00
CA LEU A 304 -13.84 13.02 -13.12
C LEU A 304 -14.51 13.47 -11.80
N LEU A 305 -15.28 12.60 -11.14
CA LEU A 305 -15.88 12.91 -9.82
C LEU A 305 -14.82 13.18 -8.76
N PHE A 306 -13.73 12.43 -8.78
CA PHE A 306 -12.58 12.65 -7.90
C PHE A 306 -11.97 14.05 -8.08
N PHE A 307 -11.75 14.48 -9.33
CA PHE A 307 -11.24 15.83 -9.59
C PHE A 307 -12.26 16.91 -9.22
N ILE A 308 -13.55 16.66 -9.41
CA ILE A 308 -14.59 17.61 -8.99
C ILE A 308 -14.59 17.77 -7.47
N GLU A 309 -14.55 16.66 -6.73
CA GLU A 309 -14.52 16.68 -5.26
C GLU A 309 -13.29 17.44 -4.73
N HIS A 310 -12.09 17.03 -5.13
CA HIS A 310 -10.85 17.62 -4.61
C HIS A 310 -10.57 18.99 -5.23
N GLY A 311 -11.03 19.25 -6.44
CA GLY A 311 -10.94 20.56 -7.09
C GLY A 311 -11.80 21.61 -6.39
N PHE A 312 -13.01 21.25 -5.95
CA PHE A 312 -13.80 22.13 -5.08
C PHE A 312 -13.21 22.27 -3.68
N GLY A 313 -12.58 21.23 -3.14
CA GLY A 313 -11.76 21.34 -1.93
C GLY A 313 -10.61 22.33 -2.09
N TRP A 314 -9.92 22.29 -3.23
CA TRP A 314 -8.85 23.24 -3.54
C TRP A 314 -9.37 24.67 -3.67
N LEU A 315 -10.49 24.89 -4.36
CA LEU A 315 -11.14 26.20 -4.44
C LEU A 315 -11.60 26.71 -3.07
N TYR A 316 -11.99 25.81 -2.15
CA TYR A 316 -12.33 26.18 -0.78
C TYR A 316 -11.11 26.69 -0.03
N ILE A 317 -9.98 25.98 -0.10
CA ILE A 317 -8.75 26.33 0.62
C ILE A 317 -8.09 27.58 0.01
N ASN A 318 -8.10 27.68 -1.32
CA ASN A 318 -7.41 28.73 -2.07
C ASN A 318 -8.36 29.83 -2.58
N ASN A 319 -9.49 30.06 -1.90
CA ASN A 319 -10.50 31.03 -2.35
C ASN A 319 -10.03 32.49 -2.42
N ASN A 320 -8.83 32.80 -1.90
CA ASN A 320 -8.21 34.12 -1.92
C ASN A 320 -7.16 34.31 -3.04
N SER A 321 -6.91 33.31 -3.90
CA SER A 321 -5.97 33.43 -5.02
C SER A 321 -6.55 34.21 -6.22
N GLU A 322 -5.74 34.47 -7.25
CA GLU A 322 -6.11 35.24 -8.45
C GLU A 322 -7.51 34.87 -8.99
N GLN A 323 -8.41 35.86 -8.96
CA GLN A 323 -9.85 35.65 -9.07
C GLN A 323 -10.28 35.08 -10.43
N ASP A 324 -9.56 35.40 -11.51
CA ASP A 324 -9.86 34.94 -12.86
C ASP A 324 -9.57 33.44 -13.04
N HIS A 325 -8.48 32.93 -12.45
CA HIS A 325 -8.13 31.52 -12.54
C HIS A 325 -9.07 30.63 -11.71
N CYS A 326 -9.40 31.06 -10.49
CA CYS A 326 -10.39 30.36 -9.65
C CYS A 326 -11.76 30.28 -10.35
N ASN A 327 -12.18 31.35 -11.02
CA ASN A 327 -13.44 31.38 -11.77
C ASN A 327 -13.42 30.39 -12.93
N LYS A 328 -12.32 30.32 -13.69
CA LYS A 328 -12.18 29.37 -14.79
C LYS A 328 -12.27 27.91 -14.31
N ILE A 329 -11.49 27.55 -13.28
CA ILE A 329 -11.53 26.20 -12.68
C ILE A 329 -12.94 25.89 -12.18
N LYS A 330 -13.55 26.80 -11.42
CA LYS A 330 -14.91 26.65 -10.91
C LYS A 330 -15.92 26.37 -12.02
N THR A 331 -15.88 27.13 -13.11
CA THR A 331 -16.76 26.92 -14.27
C THR A 331 -16.58 25.52 -14.85
N ILE A 332 -15.34 25.11 -15.11
CA ILE A 332 -15.03 23.78 -15.67
C ILE A 332 -15.53 22.66 -14.74
N LEU A 333 -15.30 22.76 -13.43
CA LEU A 333 -15.74 21.78 -12.45
C LEU A 333 -17.28 21.69 -12.37
N SER A 334 -17.96 22.84 -12.32
CA SER A 334 -19.42 22.91 -12.28
C SER A 334 -20.06 22.34 -13.55
N GLU A 335 -19.59 22.73 -14.73
CA GLU A 335 -20.09 22.23 -16.01
C GLU A 335 -19.85 20.72 -16.16
N SER A 336 -18.67 20.24 -15.74
CA SER A 336 -18.34 18.81 -15.78
C SER A 336 -19.25 17.98 -14.88
N LEU A 337 -19.59 18.49 -13.69
CA LEU A 337 -20.52 17.80 -12.79
C LEU A 337 -21.92 17.70 -13.39
N VAL A 338 -22.43 18.79 -13.95
CA VAL A 338 -23.77 18.83 -14.58
C VAL A 338 -23.83 17.91 -15.80
N GLU A 339 -22.82 17.95 -16.67
CA GLU A 339 -22.75 17.08 -17.85
C GLU A 339 -22.72 15.60 -17.44
N LEU A 340 -21.92 15.26 -16.43
CA LEU A 340 -21.82 13.88 -15.94
C LEU A 340 -23.13 13.38 -15.33
N GLN A 341 -23.84 14.24 -14.58
CA GLN A 341 -25.17 13.90 -14.04
C GLN A 341 -26.20 13.69 -15.15
N SER A 342 -26.22 14.58 -16.15
CA SER A 342 -27.08 14.43 -17.34
C SER A 342 -26.77 13.15 -18.12
N LEU A 343 -25.50 12.72 -18.14
CA LEU A 343 -25.07 11.47 -18.75
C LEU A 343 -25.54 10.26 -17.93
N ASP A 344 -25.34 10.28 -16.61
CA ASP A 344 -25.82 9.24 -15.69
C ASP A 344 -27.34 9.04 -15.83
N GLU A 345 -28.11 10.13 -15.82
CA GLU A 345 -29.58 10.11 -15.99
C GLU A 345 -29.99 9.54 -17.34
N ALA A 346 -29.35 9.95 -18.43
CA ALA A 346 -29.62 9.42 -19.76
C ALA A 346 -29.34 7.92 -19.89
N ILE A 347 -28.31 7.41 -19.19
CA ILE A 347 -28.00 5.99 -19.14
C ILE A 347 -29.10 5.24 -18.38
N VAL A 348 -29.53 5.77 -17.23
CA VAL A 348 -30.59 5.19 -16.40
C VAL A 348 -31.93 5.16 -17.14
N ASN A 349 -32.30 6.25 -17.81
CA ASN A 349 -33.54 6.38 -18.58
C ASN A 349 -33.48 5.69 -19.95
N LEU A 350 -32.36 5.06 -20.29
CA LEU A 350 -32.13 4.35 -21.57
C LEU A 350 -32.31 5.22 -22.83
N GLU A 351 -32.20 6.54 -22.71
CA GLU A 351 -32.43 7.50 -23.80
C GLU A 351 -31.49 7.24 -25.00
N LYS A 352 -31.96 7.48 -26.24
CA LYS A 352 -31.11 7.42 -27.44
C LYS A 352 -30.29 8.71 -27.56
N LYS A 353 -29.22 8.82 -26.78
CA LYS A 353 -28.25 9.93 -26.85
C LYS A 353 -26.92 9.47 -27.44
N ASN A 354 -26.14 10.43 -27.96
CA ASN A 354 -24.77 10.21 -28.41
C ASN A 354 -23.84 10.05 -27.19
N PHE A 355 -23.88 8.86 -26.56
CA PHE A 355 -23.10 8.55 -25.36
C PHE A 355 -21.59 8.60 -25.59
N GLU A 356 -21.14 8.21 -26.78
CA GLU A 356 -19.72 8.17 -27.13
C GLU A 356 -19.11 9.56 -27.12
N MET A 357 -19.76 10.53 -27.80
CA MET A 357 -19.34 11.93 -27.78
C MET A 357 -19.35 12.52 -26.36
N ARG A 358 -20.37 12.18 -25.54
CA ARG A 358 -20.46 12.66 -24.14
C ARG A 358 -19.36 12.09 -23.25
N ILE A 359 -18.95 10.84 -23.47
CA ILE A 359 -17.83 10.23 -22.75
C ILE A 359 -16.51 10.83 -23.18
N GLN A 360 -16.32 11.06 -24.47
CA GLN A 360 -15.14 11.74 -24.96
C GLN A 360 -15.04 13.14 -24.35
N LYS A 361 -16.16 13.87 -24.26
CA LYS A 361 -16.24 15.15 -23.54
C LYS A 361 -15.88 15.00 -22.06
N ALA A 362 -16.36 13.98 -21.35
CA ALA A 362 -16.00 13.75 -19.95
C ALA A 362 -14.49 13.46 -19.78
N LYS A 363 -13.89 12.67 -20.68
CA LYS A 363 -12.44 12.42 -20.72
C LYS A 363 -11.67 13.72 -20.99
N GLN A 364 -12.09 14.51 -21.97
CA GLN A 364 -11.50 15.81 -22.29
C GLN A 364 -11.60 16.79 -21.12
N ASN A 365 -12.73 16.83 -20.42
CA ASN A 365 -12.90 17.67 -19.24
C ASN A 365 -11.93 17.27 -18.13
N ALA A 366 -11.74 15.97 -17.90
CA ALA A 366 -10.73 15.49 -16.94
C ALA A 366 -9.32 15.97 -17.32
N ASP A 367 -8.97 15.94 -18.60
CA ASP A 367 -7.68 16.43 -19.09
C ASP A 367 -7.52 17.95 -18.95
N ILE A 368 -8.58 18.71 -19.24
CA ILE A 368 -8.60 20.17 -19.06
C ILE A 368 -8.38 20.51 -17.58
N ILE A 369 -9.09 19.82 -16.67
CA ILE A 369 -8.96 20.02 -15.23
C ILE A 369 -7.53 19.71 -14.76
N LEU A 370 -6.99 18.57 -15.18
CA LEU A 370 -5.61 18.18 -14.86
C LEU A 370 -4.61 19.23 -15.33
N ASN A 371 -4.68 19.63 -16.59
CA ASN A 371 -3.76 20.62 -17.15
C ASN A 371 -3.85 21.97 -16.45
N GLU A 372 -5.05 22.41 -16.07
CA GLU A 372 -5.22 23.67 -15.36
C GLU A 372 -4.63 23.61 -13.95
N PHE A 373 -4.85 22.51 -13.21
CA PHE A 373 -4.23 22.33 -11.89
C PHE A 373 -2.71 22.12 -11.96
N CYS A 374 -2.18 21.44 -12.98
CA CYS A 374 -0.74 21.29 -13.18
C CYS A 374 -0.04 22.64 -13.40
N LYS A 375 -0.65 23.55 -14.17
CA LYS A 375 -0.09 24.91 -14.34
C LYS A 375 0.05 25.63 -13.00
N GLN A 376 -0.94 25.48 -12.12
CA GLN A 376 -0.94 26.12 -10.80
C GLN A 376 0.10 25.51 -9.85
N THR A 377 0.25 24.18 -9.84
CA THR A 377 1.24 23.53 -8.97
C THR A 377 2.67 23.70 -9.47
N SER A 378 2.88 23.93 -10.76
CA SER A 378 4.19 24.22 -11.37
C SER A 378 4.65 25.66 -11.12
N LEU A 379 3.72 26.61 -10.96
CA LEU A 379 4.01 28.00 -10.62
C LEU A 379 4.34 28.19 -9.12
N ASN A 380 3.97 27.23 -8.28
CA ASN A 380 4.14 27.25 -6.82
C ASN A 380 5.26 26.30 -6.31
N ARG A 381 6.03 25.67 -7.21
CA ARG A 381 7.27 24.91 -6.91
C ARG A 381 8.45 25.73 -7.38
#